data_AF-A0A7X7WRA2-F1
#
_entry.id   AF-A0A7X7WRA2-F1
#
_cell.length_a   1.000
_cell.length_b   1.000
_cell.length_c   1.000
_cell.angle_alpha   90.00
_cell.angle_beta   90.00
_cell.angle_gamma   90.00
#
_symmetry.space_group_name_H-M   'P 1'
#
loop_
_entity.id
_entity.type
_entity.pdbx_description
1 polymer ?
#
loop_
_entity_poly.entity_id
_entity_poly.type
_entity_poly.pdbx_seq_one_letter_code
_entity_poly.pdbx_strand_id
1 'polypeptide(L)'
;VRMAIAGLQAIGIEDPKGKDRKSVMVFVEMDRCATDAIQSVTGCSLGKRSMKFLDYGKMAASFLNLKTGKAVRVLAREEARQMAKECFPDEADKYKAQLEAYKILPDNDLFTVSPVQIAVPEEDMPGRPLCRVQCDSCHEYVQDRREVVIEGRVLCKACASARESIGSDFFSAAVMQNNPNAMTIRSKIWIDVGGEPVFGRGRRFLLEAIDKHGSIRQAAQEINISYRKAWAYIKNMEERLGFALVDRRTGGKDGGGAVLTDDARQFLKKYRMLEQGIHELVDDRFRRLFGGERISEEATCSMRSGGQTVPVEHAVGMALAHDITEIRKDEFKGRAFRKGHVVQPSDVDHLRRLGKERLFVLAISDDEMHEDEAAVKIANALKGAGVEVPGEPKEGKLNLVASRGGLLKVNTEALHRFNRLGEVMCATLHTNTVVLEGQVVGATRAIPLVIKKQIVEKALQAVHGRPRAIEVLPMRQPKAGIVITGNEVFHGRIADAFGPIMTRKVAELGGSVVGIEYAPDDENVIEEKLRNLLGKGADLL
;
A
#
# COMPACT_ATOMS: atom_id res chain seq x y z
N VAL A 1 -1.54 12.97 -27.48
CA VAL A 1 -1.28 12.97 -28.95
C VAL A 1 -1.39 14.38 -29.52
N ARG A 2 -2.56 15.04 -29.46
CA ARG A 2 -2.77 16.39 -30.02
C ARG A 2 -1.76 17.45 -29.55
N MET A 3 -1.44 17.49 -28.26
CA MET A 3 -0.38 18.35 -27.70
C MET A 3 0.96 18.21 -28.45
N ALA A 4 1.36 16.97 -28.77
CA ALA A 4 2.62 16.70 -29.45
C ALA A 4 2.58 17.17 -30.91
N ILE A 5 1.44 16.98 -31.58
CA ILE A 5 1.21 17.44 -32.95
C ILE A 5 1.27 18.98 -33.00
N ALA A 6 0.55 19.66 -32.10
CA ALA A 6 0.54 21.12 -32.00
C ALA A 6 1.96 21.68 -31.74
N GLY A 7 2.72 21.03 -30.84
CA GLY A 7 4.11 21.38 -30.58
C GLY A 7 5.00 21.27 -31.81
N LEU A 8 4.95 20.15 -32.52
CA LEU A 8 5.75 19.89 -33.73
C LEU A 8 5.41 20.85 -34.87
N GLN A 9 4.12 21.06 -35.13
CA GLN A 9 3.66 22.02 -36.14
C GLN A 9 4.15 23.43 -35.84
N ALA A 10 4.05 23.86 -34.58
CA ALA A 10 4.49 25.18 -34.17
C ALA A 10 6.02 25.40 -34.32
N ILE A 11 6.84 24.35 -34.21
CA ILE A 11 8.30 24.42 -34.46
C ILE A 11 8.72 24.06 -35.89
N GLY A 12 7.77 23.81 -36.78
CA GLY A 12 8.02 23.52 -38.20
C GLY A 12 8.64 22.14 -38.44
N ILE A 13 8.19 21.12 -37.71
CA ILE A 13 8.62 19.73 -37.90
C ILE A 13 7.47 18.93 -38.50
N GLU A 14 7.71 18.29 -39.64
CA GLU A 14 6.70 17.52 -40.37
C GLU A 14 6.83 16.01 -40.13
N ASP A 15 8.04 15.48 -40.15
CA ASP A 15 8.30 14.04 -40.01
C ASP A 15 9.32 13.77 -38.88
N PRO A 16 8.84 13.76 -37.62
CA PRO A 16 9.68 13.65 -36.43
C PRO A 16 10.31 12.25 -36.25
N LYS A 17 9.86 11.23 -37.00
CA LYS A 17 10.40 9.86 -36.90
C LYS A 17 11.33 9.49 -38.07
N GLY A 18 11.17 10.13 -39.22
CA GLY A 18 12.02 9.97 -40.39
C GLY A 18 13.02 11.12 -40.53
N LYS A 19 12.78 12.01 -41.49
CA LYS A 19 13.76 13.03 -41.93
C LYS A 19 14.19 14.00 -40.82
N ASP A 20 13.29 14.31 -39.89
CA ASP A 20 13.53 15.29 -38.82
C ASP A 20 13.84 14.66 -37.45
N ARG A 21 14.06 13.34 -37.40
CA ARG A 21 14.27 12.60 -36.13
C ARG A 21 15.44 13.08 -35.27
N LYS A 22 16.43 13.74 -35.88
CA LYS A 22 17.62 14.28 -35.17
C LYS A 22 17.51 15.77 -34.88
N SER A 23 16.45 16.43 -35.33
CA SER A 23 16.26 17.88 -35.17
C SER A 23 15.25 18.24 -34.09
N VAL A 24 14.67 17.26 -33.39
CA VAL A 24 13.67 17.50 -32.35
C VAL A 24 14.23 17.15 -30.99
N MET A 25 14.06 18.07 -30.04
CA MET A 25 14.25 17.83 -28.62
C MET A 25 12.99 18.25 -27.85
N VAL A 26 12.60 17.46 -26.86
CA VAL A 26 11.39 17.70 -26.08
C VAL A 26 11.68 17.73 -24.58
N PHE A 27 11.10 18.70 -23.89
CA PHE A 27 11.19 18.85 -22.44
C PHE A 27 9.80 18.63 -21.85
N VAL A 28 9.61 17.54 -21.12
CA VAL A 28 8.34 17.22 -20.45
C VAL A 28 8.37 17.68 -19.01
N GLU A 29 7.28 18.32 -18.55
CA GLU A 29 7.18 18.89 -17.21
C GLU A 29 6.47 17.97 -16.20
N MET A 30 6.06 16.76 -16.61
CA MET A 30 5.39 15.75 -15.79
C MET A 30 5.73 14.32 -16.21
N ASP A 31 5.57 13.35 -15.31
CA ASP A 31 5.83 11.92 -15.47
C ASP A 31 4.53 11.09 -15.62
N ARG A 32 3.57 11.62 -16.37
CA ARG A 32 2.24 11.01 -16.60
C ARG A 32 2.02 10.67 -18.08
N CYS A 33 0.83 10.13 -18.39
CA CYS A 33 0.43 9.65 -19.72
C CYS A 33 0.70 10.61 -20.89
N ALA A 34 0.79 11.93 -20.66
CA ALA A 34 1.18 12.89 -21.67
C ALA A 34 2.58 12.60 -22.24
N THR A 35 3.53 12.17 -21.39
CA THR A 35 4.91 11.86 -21.77
C THR A 35 5.00 10.67 -22.71
N ASP A 36 4.26 9.58 -22.43
CA ASP A 36 4.21 8.41 -23.32
C ASP A 36 3.62 8.77 -24.69
N ALA A 37 2.55 9.58 -24.69
CA ALA A 37 1.94 10.04 -25.93
C ALA A 37 2.87 10.96 -26.73
N ILE A 38 3.63 11.83 -26.06
CA ILE A 38 4.64 12.68 -26.71
C ILE A 38 5.75 11.81 -27.29
N GLN A 39 6.31 10.88 -26.52
CA GLN A 39 7.34 9.94 -26.99
C GLN A 39 6.85 9.14 -28.21
N SER A 40 5.61 8.66 -28.17
CA SER A 40 5.01 7.91 -29.27
C SER A 40 4.85 8.75 -30.54
N VAL A 41 4.51 10.02 -30.45
CA VAL A 41 4.34 10.89 -31.63
C VAL A 41 5.69 11.40 -32.15
N THR A 42 6.54 11.92 -31.28
CA THR A 42 7.80 12.58 -31.68
C THR A 42 8.94 11.60 -31.93
N GLY A 43 8.88 10.38 -31.38
CA GLY A 43 9.99 9.44 -31.40
C GLY A 43 11.16 9.82 -30.47
N CYS A 44 11.05 10.95 -29.77
CA CYS A 44 12.02 11.38 -28.76
C CYS A 44 11.93 10.47 -27.53
N SER A 45 13.06 10.14 -26.92
CA SER A 45 13.09 9.33 -25.70
C SER A 45 14.21 9.75 -24.76
N LEU A 46 14.05 9.43 -23.48
CA LEU A 46 15.08 9.66 -22.47
C LEU A 46 16.40 8.94 -22.85
N GLY A 47 16.30 7.69 -23.31
CA GLY A 47 17.47 6.90 -23.72
C GLY A 47 18.24 7.46 -24.92
N LYS A 48 17.56 8.19 -25.82
CA LYS A 48 18.21 8.89 -26.95
C LYS A 48 18.68 10.30 -26.60
N ARG A 49 18.47 10.76 -25.34
CA ARG A 49 18.75 12.11 -24.85
C ARG A 49 18.02 13.24 -25.60
N SER A 50 17.12 12.91 -26.51
CA SER A 50 16.26 13.86 -27.22
C SER A 50 14.98 14.22 -26.44
N MET A 51 14.80 13.64 -25.25
CA MET A 51 13.76 14.02 -24.30
C MET A 51 14.39 14.32 -22.92
N LYS A 52 13.86 15.33 -22.21
CA LYS A 52 14.27 15.68 -20.84
C LYS A 52 13.05 15.81 -19.95
N PHE A 53 13.17 15.34 -18.71
CA PHE A 53 12.14 15.49 -17.68
C PHE A 53 12.55 16.59 -16.70
N LEU A 54 11.69 17.59 -16.51
CA LEU A 54 11.95 18.76 -15.66
C LEU A 54 11.25 18.71 -14.29
N ASP A 55 10.32 17.78 -14.09
CA ASP A 55 9.56 17.57 -12.84
C ASP A 55 8.94 18.83 -12.22
N TYR A 56 8.18 19.59 -13.01
CA TYR A 56 7.41 20.74 -12.50
C TYR A 56 5.98 20.37 -12.10
N GLY A 57 5.53 19.15 -12.41
CA GLY A 57 4.17 18.67 -12.18
C GLY A 57 3.11 19.32 -13.08
N LYS A 58 3.51 20.01 -14.14
CA LYS A 58 2.60 20.75 -15.04
C LYS A 58 2.30 19.93 -16.28
N MET A 59 1.05 19.95 -16.75
CA MET A 59 0.65 19.27 -17.99
C MET A 59 1.10 20.07 -19.21
N ALA A 60 2.41 20.13 -19.38
CA ALA A 60 3.07 20.92 -20.40
C ALA A 60 4.30 20.20 -20.96
N ALA A 61 4.62 20.55 -22.20
CA ALA A 61 5.87 20.15 -22.82
C ALA A 61 6.40 21.28 -23.71
N SER A 62 7.72 21.42 -23.72
CA SER A 62 8.41 22.34 -24.63
C SER A 62 9.08 21.58 -25.76
N PHE A 63 8.88 22.04 -26.98
CA PHE A 63 9.41 21.45 -28.20
C PHE A 63 10.46 22.39 -28.77
N LEU A 64 11.62 21.86 -29.12
CA LEU A 64 12.74 22.61 -29.67
C LEU A 64 13.15 21.99 -31.01
N ASN A 65 13.25 22.83 -32.03
CA ASN A 65 13.87 22.49 -33.30
C ASN A 65 15.37 22.84 -33.23
N LEU A 66 16.22 21.81 -33.16
CA LEU A 66 17.68 21.96 -33.05
C LEU A 66 18.32 22.57 -34.29
N LYS A 67 17.68 22.52 -35.47
CA LYS A 67 18.20 23.13 -36.70
C LYS A 67 17.95 24.63 -36.75
N THR A 68 16.79 25.07 -36.29
CA THR A 68 16.34 26.47 -36.42
C THR A 68 16.43 27.26 -35.12
N GLY A 69 16.60 26.60 -33.98
CA GLY A 69 16.54 27.20 -32.65
C GLY A 69 15.13 27.59 -32.20
N LYS A 70 14.09 27.36 -33.03
CA LYS A 70 12.71 27.69 -32.70
C LYS A 70 12.21 26.77 -31.59
N ALA A 71 11.67 27.35 -30.52
CA ALA A 71 11.07 26.60 -29.42
C ALA A 71 9.72 27.17 -28.98
N VAL A 72 8.83 26.27 -28.61
CA VAL A 72 7.50 26.59 -28.08
C VAL A 72 7.18 25.70 -26.89
N ARG A 73 6.44 26.23 -25.93
CA ARG A 73 5.87 25.51 -24.80
C ARG A 73 4.38 25.35 -25.02
N VAL A 74 3.89 24.11 -24.95
CA VAL A 74 2.48 23.76 -25.06
C VAL A 74 1.97 23.36 -23.69
N LEU A 75 1.03 24.13 -23.14
CA LEU A 75 0.39 23.89 -21.85
C LEU A 75 -1.05 23.42 -22.08
N ALA A 76 -1.46 22.31 -21.46
CA ALA A 76 -2.87 21.93 -21.43
C ALA A 76 -3.66 22.88 -20.53
N ARG A 77 -4.76 23.41 -21.04
CA ARG A 77 -5.66 24.31 -20.34
C ARG A 77 -6.54 23.52 -19.38
N GLU A 78 -6.68 24.02 -18.15
CA GLU A 78 -7.60 23.39 -17.18
C GLU A 78 -9.06 23.65 -17.57
N GLU A 79 -9.34 24.77 -18.26
CA GLU A 79 -10.69 25.10 -18.74
C GLU A 79 -11.23 24.03 -19.71
N ALA A 80 -10.36 23.35 -20.45
CA ALA A 80 -10.73 22.26 -21.34
C ALA A 80 -11.44 21.11 -20.61
N ARG A 81 -11.10 20.85 -19.34
CA ARG A 81 -11.76 19.83 -18.52
C ARG A 81 -13.18 20.22 -18.15
N GLN A 82 -13.44 21.51 -18.00
CA GLN A 82 -14.77 22.03 -17.71
C GLN A 82 -15.64 22.00 -18.97
N MET A 83 -15.10 22.46 -20.11
CA MET A 83 -15.77 22.38 -21.42
C MET A 83 -16.11 20.93 -21.81
N ALA A 84 -15.28 19.97 -21.44
CA ALA A 84 -15.54 18.56 -21.68
C ALA A 84 -16.80 18.03 -20.95
N LYS A 85 -17.11 18.56 -19.76
CA LYS A 85 -18.34 18.22 -19.04
C LYS A 85 -19.58 18.82 -19.69
N GLU A 86 -19.43 20.00 -20.29
CA GLU A 86 -20.52 20.71 -20.98
C GLU A 86 -20.85 20.07 -22.33
N CYS A 87 -19.86 19.49 -23.02
CA CYS A 87 -20.06 18.83 -24.32
C CYS A 87 -20.82 17.50 -24.20
N PHE A 88 -20.68 16.77 -23.08
CA PHE A 88 -21.28 15.45 -22.87
C PHE A 88 -21.85 15.32 -21.44
N PRO A 89 -22.94 16.03 -21.11
CA PRO A 89 -23.51 16.05 -19.77
C PRO A 89 -24.15 14.72 -19.35
N ASP A 90 -24.59 13.91 -20.31
CA ASP A 90 -25.35 12.67 -20.08
C ASP A 90 -24.48 11.40 -19.98
N GLU A 91 -23.16 11.50 -20.17
CA GLU A 91 -22.25 10.34 -20.07
C GLU A 91 -21.81 10.13 -18.61
N ALA A 92 -22.18 8.98 -18.04
CA ALA A 92 -21.92 8.64 -16.65
C ALA A 92 -20.42 8.42 -16.37
N ASP A 93 -19.66 7.98 -17.37
CA ASP A 93 -18.20 7.84 -17.28
C ASP A 93 -17.49 9.16 -17.65
N LYS A 94 -17.06 9.88 -16.60
CA LYS A 94 -16.31 11.14 -16.70
C LYS A 94 -15.05 11.03 -17.57
N TYR A 95 -14.37 9.89 -17.56
CA TYR A 95 -13.16 9.69 -18.35
C TYR A 95 -13.50 9.54 -19.84
N LYS A 96 -14.56 8.81 -20.15
CA LYS A 96 -15.04 8.62 -21.52
C LYS A 96 -15.59 9.92 -22.11
N ALA A 97 -16.37 10.68 -21.35
CA ALA A 97 -16.85 12.01 -21.73
C ALA A 97 -15.69 12.96 -22.08
N GLN A 98 -14.63 12.96 -21.26
CA GLN A 98 -13.44 13.75 -21.50
C GLN A 98 -12.72 13.33 -22.80
N LEU A 99 -12.59 12.03 -23.04
CA LEU A 99 -11.93 11.51 -24.22
C LEU A 99 -12.68 11.87 -25.51
N GLU A 100 -14.01 11.80 -25.52
CA GLU A 100 -14.81 12.22 -26.67
C GLU A 100 -14.78 13.74 -26.90
N ALA A 101 -14.90 14.54 -25.84
CA ALA A 101 -14.76 16.00 -25.93
C ALA A 101 -13.41 16.42 -26.52
N TYR A 102 -12.32 15.79 -26.09
CA TYR A 102 -10.97 16.12 -26.55
C TYR A 102 -10.70 15.68 -27.99
N LYS A 103 -11.60 14.93 -28.65
CA LYS A 103 -11.52 14.66 -30.10
C LYS A 103 -12.10 15.80 -30.93
N ILE A 104 -13.11 16.51 -30.41
CA ILE A 104 -13.86 17.53 -31.17
C ILE A 104 -13.45 18.96 -30.83
N LEU A 105 -12.98 19.22 -29.61
CA LEU A 105 -12.60 20.57 -29.19
C LEU A 105 -11.44 21.13 -30.05
N PRO A 106 -11.43 22.40 -30.46
CA PRO A 106 -10.30 23.04 -31.14
C PRO A 106 -9.00 23.01 -30.32
N ASP A 107 -7.83 22.97 -30.99
CA ASP A 107 -6.54 22.93 -30.30
C ASP A 107 -6.29 24.17 -29.41
N ASN A 108 -6.82 25.34 -29.78
CA ASN A 108 -6.70 26.58 -28.99
C ASN A 108 -7.51 26.55 -27.68
N ASP A 109 -8.54 25.71 -27.62
CA ASP A 109 -9.33 25.50 -26.40
C ASP A 109 -8.67 24.47 -25.50
N LEU A 110 -7.95 23.50 -26.08
CA LEU A 110 -7.20 22.49 -25.34
C LEU A 110 -5.85 22.98 -24.83
N PHE A 111 -5.16 23.84 -25.60
CA PHE A 111 -3.77 24.17 -25.37
C PHE A 111 -3.48 25.67 -25.48
N THR A 112 -2.59 26.13 -24.60
CA THR A 112 -1.90 27.41 -24.76
C THR A 112 -0.52 27.13 -25.33
N VAL A 113 -0.24 27.64 -26.53
CA VAL A 113 1.08 27.56 -27.18
C VAL A 113 1.78 28.90 -27.02
N SER A 114 2.97 28.90 -26.41
CA SER A 114 3.75 30.11 -26.16
C SER A 114 5.18 29.94 -26.66
N PRO A 115 5.76 30.94 -27.36
CA PRO A 115 7.17 30.89 -27.73
C PRO A 115 8.05 30.92 -26.48
N VAL A 116 9.13 30.16 -26.48
CA VAL A 116 10.11 30.12 -25.39
C VAL A 116 11.52 30.09 -25.96
N GLN A 117 12.49 30.50 -25.14
CA GLN A 117 13.91 30.33 -25.45
C GLN A 117 14.47 29.18 -24.61
N ILE A 118 15.16 28.26 -25.26
CA ILE A 118 15.76 27.09 -24.62
C ILE A 118 17.23 27.05 -25.03
N ALA A 119 18.11 27.26 -24.06
CA ALA A 119 19.53 26.98 -24.23
C ALA A 119 19.81 25.55 -23.77
N VAL A 120 20.39 24.73 -24.64
CA VAL A 120 20.74 23.34 -24.34
C VAL A 120 22.26 23.27 -24.12
N PRO A 121 22.71 22.92 -22.91
CA PRO A 121 24.14 22.68 -22.65
C PRO A 121 24.69 21.57 -23.55
N GLU A 122 25.98 21.62 -23.89
CA GLU A 122 26.63 20.59 -24.72
C GLU A 122 26.47 19.19 -24.13
N GLU A 123 26.65 19.08 -22.82
CA GLU A 123 26.45 17.85 -22.05
C GLU A 123 25.00 17.37 -21.98
N ASP A 124 24.06 18.12 -22.53
CA ASP A 124 22.66 17.74 -22.63
C ASP A 124 22.20 17.43 -24.05
N MET A 125 23.05 17.69 -25.05
CA MET A 125 22.77 17.43 -26.46
C MET A 125 22.57 15.93 -26.75
N PRO A 126 21.66 15.57 -27.68
CA PRO A 126 21.48 14.18 -28.10
C PRO A 126 22.74 13.64 -28.78
N GLY A 127 23.21 12.45 -28.39
CA GLY A 127 24.40 11.86 -28.98
C GLY A 127 25.13 10.88 -28.06
N ARG A 128 26.38 10.56 -28.44
CA ARG A 128 27.28 9.77 -27.59
C ARG A 128 27.77 10.62 -26.41
N PRO A 129 28.12 10.00 -25.28
CA PRO A 129 28.68 10.72 -24.14
C PRO A 129 29.94 11.49 -24.52
N LEU A 130 30.04 12.74 -24.09
CA LEU A 130 31.20 13.61 -24.39
C LEU A 130 32.42 13.27 -23.55
N CYS A 131 32.20 12.93 -22.28
CA CYS A 131 33.26 12.56 -21.35
C CYS A 131 32.77 11.49 -20.38
N ARG A 132 33.73 10.76 -19.81
CA ARG A 132 33.52 9.81 -18.72
C ARG A 132 34.61 10.04 -17.68
N VAL A 133 34.21 10.34 -16.46
CA VAL A 133 35.13 10.51 -15.32
C VAL A 133 34.73 9.53 -14.23
N GLN A 134 35.67 9.12 -13.38
CA GLN A 134 35.37 8.21 -12.28
C GLN A 134 35.13 9.03 -11.01
N CYS A 135 34.10 8.68 -10.24
CA CYS A 135 33.85 9.28 -8.93
C CYS A 135 34.91 8.82 -7.93
N ASP A 136 35.57 9.76 -7.25
CA ASP A 136 36.59 9.49 -6.24
C ASP A 136 36.05 8.82 -4.97
N SER A 137 34.73 8.79 -4.79
CA SER A 137 34.08 8.21 -3.60
C SER A 137 33.47 6.84 -3.86
N CYS A 138 32.69 6.66 -4.92
CA CYS A 138 32.03 5.39 -5.24
C CYS A 138 32.71 4.60 -6.36
N HIS A 139 33.70 5.19 -7.03
CA HIS A 139 34.42 4.61 -8.17
C HIS A 139 33.54 4.27 -9.39
N GLU A 140 32.30 4.76 -9.44
CA GLU A 140 31.42 4.65 -10.60
C GLU A 140 31.76 5.72 -11.64
N TYR A 141 31.53 5.41 -12.92
CA TYR A 141 31.74 6.36 -14.00
C TYR A 141 30.58 7.33 -14.15
N VAL A 142 30.88 8.62 -14.02
CA VAL A 142 29.99 9.73 -14.31
C VAL A 142 30.19 10.15 -15.77
N GLN A 143 29.10 10.35 -16.50
CA GLN A 143 29.12 10.72 -17.92
C GLN A 143 28.65 12.16 -18.08
N ASP A 144 29.06 12.81 -19.18
CA ASP A 144 28.50 14.08 -19.64
C ASP A 144 28.56 15.20 -18.58
N ARG A 145 29.75 15.41 -18.01
CA ARG A 145 30.04 16.51 -17.07
C ARG A 145 29.05 16.60 -15.89
N ARG A 146 28.53 15.45 -15.44
CA ARG A 146 27.60 15.38 -14.31
C ARG A 146 28.30 15.28 -12.97
N GLU A 147 29.62 15.19 -12.95
CA GLU A 147 30.45 15.24 -11.77
C GLU A 147 30.41 16.62 -11.10
N VAL A 148 30.72 16.65 -9.82
CA VAL A 148 30.88 17.85 -9.01
C VAL A 148 32.26 17.77 -8.37
N VAL A 149 33.01 18.87 -8.41
CA VAL A 149 34.33 18.95 -7.77
C VAL A 149 34.17 19.61 -6.40
N ILE A 150 34.45 18.86 -5.33
CA ILE A 150 34.41 19.36 -3.95
C ILE A 150 35.78 19.10 -3.32
N GLU A 151 36.43 20.15 -2.83
CA GLU A 151 37.77 20.07 -2.19
C GLU A 151 38.81 19.35 -3.07
N GLY A 152 38.77 19.59 -4.38
CA GLY A 152 39.70 18.98 -5.34
C GLY A 152 39.39 17.53 -5.71
N ARG A 153 38.33 16.93 -5.18
CA ARG A 153 37.88 15.57 -5.52
C ARG A 153 36.73 15.60 -6.52
N VAL A 154 36.78 14.72 -7.51
CA VAL A 154 35.73 14.53 -8.53
C VAL A 154 34.68 13.57 -7.98
N LEU A 155 33.46 14.02 -7.76
CA LEU A 155 32.38 13.23 -7.16
C LEU A 155 31.17 13.14 -8.08
N CYS A 156 30.43 12.03 -8.06
CA CYS A 156 29.09 12.00 -8.66
C CYS A 156 28.11 12.84 -7.83
N LYS A 157 27.03 13.35 -8.45
CA LYS A 157 26.00 14.15 -7.74
C LYS A 157 25.46 13.46 -6.48
N ALA A 158 25.32 12.13 -6.52
CA ALA A 158 24.86 11.37 -5.36
C ALA A 158 25.86 11.48 -4.18
N CYS A 159 27.14 11.20 -4.42
CA CYS A 159 28.20 11.33 -3.41
C CYS A 159 28.42 12.78 -2.94
N ALA A 160 28.28 13.76 -3.84
CA ALA A 160 28.36 15.17 -3.50
C ALA A 160 27.20 15.60 -2.57
N SER A 161 25.97 15.23 -2.91
CA SER A 161 24.78 15.57 -2.10
C SER A 161 24.76 14.90 -0.73
N ALA A 162 25.34 13.70 -0.59
CA ALA A 162 25.48 13.03 0.69
C ALA A 162 26.40 13.81 1.65
N ARG A 163 27.40 14.56 1.13
CA ARG A 163 28.28 15.41 1.93
C ARG A 163 27.62 16.72 2.36
N GLU A 164 26.82 17.35 1.51
CA GLU A 164 26.10 18.60 1.86
C GLU A 164 25.04 18.38 2.95
N SER A 165 24.51 17.17 3.09
CA SER A 165 23.56 16.81 4.15
C SER A 165 24.19 16.49 5.51
N ILE A 166 25.53 16.50 5.62
CA ILE A 166 26.27 16.20 6.86
C ILE A 166 26.90 17.50 7.37
N GLY A 167 26.06 18.44 7.78
CA GLY A 167 26.45 19.54 8.66
C GLY A 167 26.19 19.14 10.11
N SER A 168 27.28 18.87 10.84
CA SER A 168 27.45 18.71 12.30
C SER A 168 26.36 17.95 13.09
N ASP A 169 26.83 16.91 13.79
CA ASP A 169 26.19 16.21 14.93
C ASP A 169 25.44 14.91 14.63
N PHE A 170 26.11 13.91 14.05
CA PHE A 170 25.69 12.50 14.24
C PHE A 170 26.92 11.57 14.19
N PHE A 171 27.81 11.66 15.19
CA PHE A 171 28.72 10.57 15.52
C PHE A 171 28.25 9.93 16.83
N SER A 172 27.62 8.76 16.73
CA SER A 172 27.90 7.62 17.60
C SER A 172 27.25 6.36 17.05
N ALA A 173 28.08 5.34 16.87
CA ALA A 173 27.76 3.93 16.67
C ALA A 173 27.21 3.49 15.29
N ALA A 174 28.07 3.52 14.27
CA ALA A 174 28.24 2.41 13.32
C ALA A 174 29.44 2.67 12.39
N VAL A 175 30.64 2.72 12.96
CA VAL A 175 31.81 2.28 12.21
C VAL A 175 31.72 0.76 12.22
N MET A 176 31.38 0.16 11.08
CA MET A 176 31.94 -1.11 10.55
C MET A 176 31.21 -1.47 9.24
N GLN A 177 31.98 -1.46 8.14
CA GLN A 177 31.74 -2.14 6.85
C GLN A 177 30.64 -1.55 5.93
N ASN A 178 30.96 -0.49 5.19
CA ASN A 178 30.10 0.02 4.11
C ASN A 178 30.25 -0.80 2.82
N ASN A 179 29.25 -1.63 2.55
CA ASN A 179 29.02 -2.31 1.28
C ASN A 179 28.34 -1.32 0.31
N PRO A 180 28.94 -0.94 -0.84
CA PRO A 180 28.42 0.10 -1.75
C PRO A 180 27.11 -0.27 -2.48
N ASN A 181 26.62 -1.51 -2.29
CA ASN A 181 25.33 -1.99 -2.80
C ASN A 181 24.22 -2.04 -1.72
N ALA A 182 24.41 -1.38 -0.58
CA ALA A 182 23.39 -1.35 0.47
C ALA A 182 22.18 -0.53 0.00
N MET A 183 21.07 -1.22 -0.27
CA MET A 183 19.79 -0.57 -0.51
C MET A 183 19.43 0.28 0.73
N THR A 184 18.84 1.46 0.53
CA THR A 184 18.36 2.31 1.62
C THR A 184 16.91 2.71 1.37
N ILE A 185 16.08 2.69 2.41
CA ILE A 185 14.68 3.11 2.32
C ILE A 185 14.55 4.58 2.73
N ARG A 186 13.65 5.31 2.06
CA ARG A 186 13.30 6.68 2.40
C ARG A 186 11.78 6.81 2.44
N SER A 187 11.25 7.50 3.45
CA SER A 187 9.82 7.77 3.59
C SER A 187 9.56 9.26 3.79
N LYS A 188 8.34 9.71 3.43
CA LYS A 188 7.90 11.10 3.58
C LYS A 188 6.53 11.11 4.23
N ILE A 189 6.39 11.90 5.29
CA ILE A 189 5.17 11.99 6.10
C ILE A 189 4.58 13.40 5.96
N TRP A 190 3.26 13.49 5.86
CA TRP A 190 2.52 14.74 5.93
C TRP A 190 1.18 14.53 6.67
N ILE A 191 0.68 15.61 7.27
CA ILE A 191 -0.59 15.66 7.99
C ILE A 191 -1.58 16.44 7.12
N ASP A 192 -2.81 15.96 7.08
CA ASP A 192 -3.92 16.48 6.30
C ASP A 192 -5.08 16.86 7.21
N VAL A 193 -5.78 17.96 6.88
CA VAL A 193 -7.04 18.35 7.53
C VAL A 193 -8.04 18.68 6.43
N GLY A 194 -9.08 17.85 6.30
CA GLY A 194 -10.17 18.10 5.34
C GLY A 194 -9.81 17.82 3.87
N GLY A 195 -8.86 16.91 3.60
CA GLY A 195 -8.39 16.57 2.25
C GLY A 195 -7.26 17.48 1.74
N GLU A 196 -6.73 18.32 2.61
CA GLU A 196 -5.77 19.36 2.30
C GLU A 196 -4.50 19.29 3.19
N PRO A 197 -3.27 19.18 2.61
CA PRO A 197 -2.04 19.01 3.39
C PRO A 197 -1.71 20.22 4.26
N VAL A 198 -1.79 20.06 5.58
CA VAL A 198 -1.52 21.12 6.55
C VAL A 198 -0.06 21.14 7.02
N PHE A 199 0.56 19.98 7.27
CA PHE A 199 1.90 19.92 7.87
C PHE A 199 2.77 18.82 7.28
N GLY A 200 4.09 18.97 7.33
CA GLY A 200 5.05 17.98 6.79
C GLY A 200 6.47 18.54 6.76
N ARG A 201 7.42 17.77 6.20
CA ARG A 201 8.87 18.06 6.24
C ARG A 201 9.25 19.54 5.99
N GLY A 202 8.74 20.17 4.92
CA GLY A 202 9.09 21.56 4.59
C GLY A 202 8.57 22.59 5.60
N ARG A 203 7.37 22.37 6.15
CA ARG A 203 6.76 23.24 7.15
C ARG A 203 7.37 23.01 8.54
N ARG A 204 7.82 21.79 8.83
CA ARG A 204 8.65 21.48 10.01
C ARG A 204 9.92 22.33 10.02
N PHE A 205 10.69 22.30 8.93
CA PHE A 205 11.94 23.08 8.85
C PHE A 205 11.71 24.58 9.01
N LEU A 206 10.59 25.11 8.48
CA LEU A 206 10.24 26.51 8.68
C LEU A 206 10.03 26.84 10.17
N LEU A 207 9.25 26.04 10.90
CA LEU A 207 9.01 26.30 12.32
C LEU A 207 10.28 26.10 13.17
N GLU A 208 11.09 25.09 12.89
CA GLU A 208 12.38 24.86 13.58
C GLU A 208 13.35 26.03 13.36
N ALA A 209 13.42 26.56 12.14
CA ALA A 209 14.25 27.72 11.82
C ALA A 209 13.73 29.00 12.50
N ILE A 210 12.40 29.15 12.67
CA ILE A 210 11.81 30.26 13.44
C ILE A 210 12.19 30.12 14.92
N ASP A 211 12.11 28.91 15.49
CA ASP A 211 12.50 28.65 16.89
C ASP A 211 13.98 28.92 17.14
N LYS A 212 14.83 28.62 16.14
CA LYS A 212 16.28 28.83 16.18
C LYS A 212 16.69 30.29 16.07
N HIS A 213 16.13 31.04 15.11
CA HIS A 213 16.56 32.41 14.80
C HIS A 213 15.71 33.50 15.46
N GLY A 214 14.52 33.16 15.97
CA GLY A 214 13.58 34.14 16.50
C GLY A 214 13.05 35.11 15.44
N SER A 215 13.15 34.77 14.15
CA SER A 215 12.80 35.63 13.02
C SER A 215 12.30 34.84 11.83
N ILE A 216 11.09 35.16 11.34
CA ILE A 216 10.51 34.55 10.13
C ILE A 216 11.36 34.86 8.90
N ARG A 217 12.00 36.03 8.84
CA ARG A 217 12.82 36.43 7.70
C ARG A 217 14.10 35.60 7.60
N GLN A 218 14.81 35.43 8.71
CA GLN A 218 16.01 34.59 8.76
C GLN A 218 15.66 33.11 8.54
N ALA A 219 14.55 32.65 9.13
CA ALA A 219 14.05 31.30 8.89
C ALA A 219 13.75 31.02 7.41
N ALA A 220 13.05 31.95 6.74
CA ALA A 220 12.74 31.83 5.32
C ALA A 220 14.02 31.78 4.44
N GLN A 221 15.05 32.55 4.82
CA GLN A 221 16.34 32.54 4.14
C GLN A 221 17.10 31.21 4.34
N GLU A 222 17.13 30.67 5.56
CA GLU A 222 17.80 29.39 5.87
C GLU A 222 17.18 28.23 5.07
N ILE A 223 15.86 28.19 4.94
CA ILE A 223 15.17 27.12 4.20
C ILE A 223 14.93 27.46 2.72
N ASN A 224 15.55 28.53 2.22
CA ASN A 224 15.53 28.97 0.82
C ASN A 224 14.11 29.19 0.23
N ILE A 225 13.22 29.86 0.99
CA ILE A 225 11.90 30.29 0.51
C ILE A 225 11.72 31.81 0.68
N SER A 226 10.83 32.42 -0.12
CA SER A 226 10.54 33.85 0.05
C SER A 226 9.83 34.12 1.37
N TYR A 227 10.10 35.28 1.98
CA TYR A 227 9.43 35.73 3.20
C TYR A 227 7.89 35.70 3.06
N ARG A 228 7.37 36.13 1.91
CA ARG A 228 5.93 36.08 1.59
C ARG A 228 5.39 34.64 1.61
N LYS A 229 6.17 33.67 1.13
CA LYS A 229 5.79 32.25 1.11
C LYS A 229 5.85 31.63 2.51
N ALA A 230 6.87 31.96 3.31
CA ALA A 230 6.95 31.57 4.72
C ALA A 230 5.72 32.06 5.50
N TRP A 231 5.33 33.32 5.27
CA TRP A 231 4.11 33.91 5.84
C TRP A 231 2.83 33.21 5.43
N ALA A 232 2.67 32.91 4.14
CA ALA A 232 1.52 32.18 3.64
C ALA A 232 1.41 30.77 4.27
N TYR A 233 2.55 30.10 4.46
CA TYR A 233 2.59 28.80 5.14
C TYR A 233 2.17 28.89 6.61
N ILE A 234 2.70 29.86 7.37
CA ILE A 234 2.32 30.04 8.78
C ILE A 234 0.82 30.27 8.90
N LYS A 235 0.28 31.23 8.13
CA LYS A 235 -1.15 31.57 8.15
C LYS A 235 -2.03 30.37 7.80
N ASN A 236 -1.69 29.64 6.73
CA ASN A 236 -2.46 28.46 6.31
C ASN A 236 -2.42 27.34 7.34
N MET A 237 -1.28 27.16 8.03
CA MET A 237 -1.19 26.19 9.11
C MET A 237 -2.02 26.63 10.32
N GLU A 238 -1.94 27.89 10.74
CA GLU A 238 -2.73 28.43 11.87
C GLU A 238 -4.24 28.30 11.63
N GLU A 239 -4.72 28.67 10.43
CA GLU A 239 -6.13 28.56 10.04
C GLU A 239 -6.64 27.10 10.08
N ARG A 240 -5.83 26.15 9.62
CA ARG A 240 -6.22 24.74 9.51
C ARG A 240 -6.03 23.95 10.80
N LEU A 241 -5.00 24.28 11.58
CA LEU A 241 -4.74 23.64 12.87
C LEU A 241 -5.61 24.22 13.99
N GLY A 242 -6.12 25.43 13.82
CA GLY A 242 -7.03 26.08 14.78
C GLY A 242 -6.32 26.69 15.99
N PHE A 243 -4.99 26.85 15.96
CA PHE A 243 -4.21 27.50 17.00
C PHE A 243 -3.05 28.31 16.41
N ALA A 244 -2.59 29.33 17.15
CA ALA A 244 -1.49 30.18 16.73
C ALA A 244 -0.16 29.43 16.82
N LEU A 245 0.66 29.53 15.76
CA LEU A 245 1.95 28.84 15.71
C LEU A 245 3.11 29.75 16.15
N VAL A 246 2.95 31.06 15.98
CA VAL A 246 4.02 32.03 16.20
C VAL A 246 3.51 33.25 16.96
N ASP A 247 4.13 33.54 18.11
CA ASP A 247 3.98 34.81 18.82
C ASP A 247 4.82 35.89 18.17
N ARG A 248 4.20 37.03 17.87
CA ARG A 248 4.81 38.13 17.14
C ARG A 248 4.99 39.32 18.07
N ARG A 249 6.21 39.85 18.14
CA ARG A 249 6.49 41.15 18.77
C ARG A 249 6.62 42.21 17.69
N THR A 250 5.70 43.16 17.63
CA THR A 250 5.78 44.32 16.74
C THR A 250 6.90 45.27 17.21
N GLY A 251 7.82 45.60 16.30
CA GLY A 251 9.18 46.02 16.63
C GLY A 251 9.42 47.52 16.91
N GLY A 252 10.59 47.77 17.51
CA GLY A 252 11.36 49.02 17.42
C GLY A 252 12.54 48.89 16.44
N LYS A 253 13.53 49.81 16.52
CA LYS A 253 14.60 50.07 15.52
C LYS A 253 15.42 48.86 15.01
N ASP A 254 15.40 47.71 15.68
CA ASP A 254 16.15 46.50 15.29
C ASP A 254 15.27 45.35 14.75
N GLY A 255 13.98 45.58 14.51
CA GLY A 255 13.07 44.61 13.86
C GLY A 255 12.27 43.74 14.85
N GLY A 256 11.03 43.42 14.48
CA GLY A 256 10.13 42.59 15.29
C GLY A 256 10.54 41.11 15.30
N GLY A 257 10.48 40.48 16.47
CA GLY A 257 10.79 39.06 16.68
C GLY A 257 9.58 38.15 16.48
N ALA A 258 9.84 36.89 16.17
CA ALA A 258 8.86 35.84 15.99
C ALA A 258 9.32 34.56 16.69
N VAL A 259 8.59 34.12 17.72
CA VAL A 259 8.92 32.93 18.51
C VAL A 259 7.77 31.95 18.41
N LEU A 260 8.06 30.64 18.46
CA LEU A 260 7.00 29.64 18.48
C LEU A 260 6.19 29.70 19.77
N THR A 261 4.88 29.48 19.67
CA THR A 261 4.01 29.28 20.84
C THR A 261 4.32 27.94 21.51
N ASP A 262 3.91 27.77 22.77
CA ASP A 262 4.06 26.49 23.48
C ASP A 262 3.29 25.35 22.78
N ASP A 263 2.11 25.65 22.23
CA ASP A 263 1.33 24.70 21.44
C ASP A 263 2.05 24.28 20.16
N ALA A 264 2.72 25.22 19.46
CA ALA A 264 3.53 24.92 18.29
C ALA A 264 4.75 24.05 18.63
N ARG A 265 5.42 24.31 19.76
CA ARG A 265 6.54 23.49 20.24
C ARG A 265 6.08 22.09 20.63
N GLN A 266 4.93 21.97 21.28
CA GLN A 266 4.35 20.67 21.62
C GLN A 266 3.93 19.91 20.36
N PHE A 267 3.34 20.58 19.39
CA PHE A 267 2.97 20.01 18.09
C PHE A 267 4.20 19.51 17.32
N LEU A 268 5.27 20.30 17.24
CA LEU A 268 6.54 19.88 16.64
C LEU A 268 7.13 18.65 17.35
N LYS A 269 7.08 18.62 18.69
CA LYS A 269 7.53 17.46 19.46
C LYS A 269 6.73 16.20 19.10
N LYS A 270 5.40 16.28 19.06
CA LYS A 270 4.52 15.17 18.66
C LYS A 270 4.81 14.71 17.23
N TYR A 271 5.00 15.64 16.30
CA TYR A 271 5.37 15.32 14.92
C TYR A 271 6.72 14.61 14.83
N ARG A 272 7.75 15.06 15.57
CA ARG A 272 9.07 14.40 15.60
C ARG A 272 8.99 12.97 16.14
N MET A 273 8.22 12.74 17.20
CA MET A 273 8.00 11.39 17.75
C MET A 273 7.33 10.47 16.72
N LEU A 274 6.33 10.99 15.99
CA LEU A 274 5.66 10.26 14.92
C LEU A 274 6.61 9.95 13.76
N GLU A 275 7.38 10.95 13.29
CA GLU A 275 8.36 10.80 12.21
C GLU A 275 9.42 9.76 12.55
N GLN A 276 9.97 9.82 13.77
CA GLN A 276 10.94 8.85 14.27
C GLN A 276 10.36 7.44 14.35
N GLY A 277 9.19 7.25 14.97
CA GLY A 277 8.59 5.93 15.12
C GLY A 277 8.24 5.26 13.78
N ILE A 278 7.81 6.05 12.79
CA ILE A 278 7.57 5.55 11.43
C ILE A 278 8.89 5.21 10.74
N HIS A 279 9.92 6.05 10.84
CA HIS A 279 11.24 5.75 10.26
C HIS A 279 11.81 4.45 10.84
N GLU A 280 11.79 4.28 12.16
CA GLU A 280 12.25 3.06 12.82
C GLU A 280 11.49 1.81 12.34
N LEU A 281 10.17 1.90 12.24
CA LEU A 281 9.33 0.81 11.74
C LEU A 281 9.65 0.46 10.29
N VAL A 282 9.82 1.47 9.44
CA VAL A 282 10.10 1.31 8.01
C VAL A 282 11.51 0.76 7.80
N ASP A 283 12.51 1.25 8.54
CA ASP A 283 13.90 0.80 8.47
C ASP A 283 14.07 -0.61 9.02
N ASP A 284 13.39 -0.97 10.11
CA ASP A 284 13.35 -2.34 10.62
C ASP A 284 12.70 -3.29 9.61
N ARG A 285 11.55 -2.92 9.05
CA ARG A 285 10.89 -3.72 8.01
C ARG A 285 11.76 -3.87 6.77
N PHE A 286 12.43 -2.80 6.36
CA PHE A 286 13.30 -2.79 5.20
C PHE A 286 14.56 -3.64 5.42
N ARG A 287 15.22 -3.54 6.59
CA ARG A 287 16.36 -4.41 6.92
C ARG A 287 15.97 -5.88 6.89
N ARG A 288 14.80 -6.25 7.43
CA ARG A 288 14.30 -7.64 7.38
C ARG A 288 14.04 -8.15 5.98
N LEU A 289 13.57 -7.28 5.08
CA LEU A 289 13.20 -7.66 3.72
C LEU A 289 14.37 -7.58 2.72
N PHE A 290 15.36 -6.71 2.96
CA PHE A 290 16.37 -6.32 1.98
C PHE A 290 17.82 -6.29 2.50
N GLY A 291 18.07 -6.48 3.80
CA GLY A 291 19.41 -6.47 4.41
C GLY A 291 20.14 -7.81 4.28
N GLY A 292 20.75 -8.07 3.12
CA GLY A 292 21.57 -9.27 2.90
C GLY A 292 22.97 -9.16 3.52
N GLU A 293 23.28 -9.99 4.52
CA GLU A 293 24.67 -10.23 4.94
C GLU A 293 25.35 -11.19 3.94
N ARG A 294 26.51 -10.77 3.40
CA ARG A 294 27.47 -11.66 2.74
C ARG A 294 28.36 -12.26 3.83
N ILE A 295 28.13 -13.52 4.18
CA ILE A 295 29.01 -14.29 5.06
C ILE A 295 30.20 -14.82 4.23
N SER A 296 31.41 -14.55 4.71
CA SER A 296 32.71 -15.03 4.21
C SER A 296 32.76 -16.56 4.04
N GLU A 297 33.43 -17.02 2.99
CA GLU A 297 33.50 -18.41 2.49
C GLU A 297 34.24 -19.43 3.38
N GLU A 298 34.54 -19.11 4.65
CA GLU A 298 35.22 -20.05 5.57
C GLU A 298 34.35 -20.46 6.77
N ALA A 299 33.14 -19.91 6.90
CA ALA A 299 32.15 -20.30 7.91
C ALA A 299 31.01 -21.18 7.36
N THR A 300 31.18 -21.77 6.18
CA THR A 300 30.17 -22.57 5.45
C THR A 300 29.95 -23.96 6.05
N CYS A 301 29.52 -24.03 7.30
CA CYS A 301 28.84 -25.19 7.85
C CYS A 301 27.83 -24.81 8.95
N SER A 302 27.05 -23.75 8.76
CA SER A 302 25.76 -23.63 9.42
C SER A 302 24.83 -22.69 8.65
N MET A 303 23.73 -23.25 8.19
CA MET A 303 22.44 -22.59 7.99
C MET A 303 22.41 -21.34 7.09
N ARG A 304 22.15 -21.54 5.80
CA ARG A 304 21.50 -20.53 4.94
C ARG A 304 20.10 -21.01 4.58
N SER A 305 19.07 -20.26 5.00
CA SER A 305 17.70 -20.40 4.53
C SER A 305 17.58 -19.77 3.14
N GLY A 306 17.75 -20.62 2.13
CA GLY A 306 17.61 -20.34 0.70
C GLY A 306 17.78 -21.64 -0.07
N GLY A 307 16.99 -21.85 -1.14
CA GLY A 307 17.01 -23.11 -1.88
C GLY A 307 18.43 -23.51 -2.30
N GLN A 308 18.88 -24.68 -1.85
CA GLN A 308 20.20 -25.22 -2.14
C GLN A 308 20.09 -26.55 -2.87
N THR A 309 21.02 -26.83 -3.78
CA THR A 309 21.09 -28.11 -4.48
C THR A 309 22.03 -29.06 -3.73
N VAL A 310 21.48 -29.98 -2.94
CA VAL A 310 22.26 -30.96 -2.16
C VAL A 310 22.21 -32.35 -2.81
N PRO A 311 23.22 -33.22 -2.59
CA PRO A 311 23.11 -34.65 -2.91
C PRO A 311 21.88 -35.28 -2.21
N VAL A 312 21.22 -36.23 -2.86
CA VAL A 312 19.98 -36.86 -2.38
C VAL A 312 20.14 -37.49 -0.98
N GLU A 313 21.33 -37.97 -0.64
CA GLU A 313 21.66 -38.55 0.66
C GLU A 313 21.70 -37.50 1.78
N HIS A 314 22.10 -36.27 1.43
CA HIS A 314 22.17 -35.14 2.34
C HIS A 314 20.87 -34.32 2.37
N ALA A 315 19.87 -34.69 1.55
CA ALA A 315 18.58 -34.04 1.49
C ALA A 315 17.62 -34.49 2.59
N VAL A 316 17.94 -35.60 3.30
CA VAL A 316 17.09 -36.15 4.36
C VAL A 316 16.83 -35.10 5.44
N GLY A 317 15.55 -34.88 5.76
CA GLY A 317 15.11 -33.85 6.70
C GLY A 317 14.91 -32.45 6.09
N MET A 318 15.22 -32.25 4.80
CA MET A 318 15.00 -30.99 4.10
C MET A 318 13.73 -31.04 3.23
N ALA A 319 13.08 -29.88 3.02
CA ALA A 319 11.85 -29.80 2.23
C ALA A 319 12.14 -29.61 0.73
N LEU A 320 11.48 -30.36 -0.15
CA LEU A 320 11.62 -30.21 -1.60
C LEU A 320 11.13 -28.84 -2.07
N ALA A 321 11.92 -28.13 -2.88
CA ALA A 321 11.56 -26.81 -3.38
C ALA A 321 10.56 -26.84 -4.57
N HIS A 322 10.37 -27.99 -5.20
CA HIS A 322 9.48 -28.18 -6.35
C HIS A 322 8.95 -29.63 -6.44
N ASP A 323 7.97 -29.83 -7.32
CA ASP A 323 7.34 -31.13 -7.56
C ASP A 323 8.27 -32.05 -8.37
N ILE A 324 8.33 -33.32 -8.00
CA ILE A 324 9.07 -34.34 -8.74
C ILE A 324 8.05 -35.27 -9.41
N THR A 325 8.10 -35.30 -10.74
CA THR A 325 7.22 -36.14 -11.56
C THR A 325 7.93 -37.43 -11.93
N GLU A 326 7.23 -38.55 -11.77
CA GLU A 326 7.65 -39.87 -12.22
C GLU A 326 6.98 -40.19 -13.55
N ILE A 327 7.80 -40.59 -14.51
CA ILE A 327 7.34 -40.99 -15.84
C ILE A 327 7.92 -42.38 -16.12
N ARG A 328 7.08 -43.41 -15.97
CA ARG A 328 7.35 -44.76 -16.44
C ARG A 328 6.58 -44.98 -17.73
N LYS A 329 7.31 -45.20 -18.82
CA LYS A 329 6.75 -45.39 -20.16
C LYS A 329 5.76 -46.56 -20.11
N ASP A 330 4.53 -46.30 -20.54
CA ASP A 330 3.42 -47.26 -20.62
C ASP A 330 2.86 -47.81 -19.27
N GLU A 331 3.33 -47.32 -18.12
CA GLU A 331 2.83 -47.72 -16.78
C GLU A 331 2.21 -46.58 -15.95
N PHE A 332 2.90 -45.44 -15.84
CA PHE A 332 2.49 -44.37 -14.92
C PHE A 332 3.11 -43.03 -15.28
N LYS A 333 2.30 -41.98 -15.34
CA LYS A 333 2.74 -40.59 -15.45
C LYS A 333 2.03 -39.76 -14.40
N GLY A 334 2.76 -39.36 -13.36
CA GLY A 334 2.18 -38.65 -12.23
C GLY A 334 3.24 -38.06 -11.30
N ARG A 335 2.79 -37.22 -10.38
CA ARG A 335 3.64 -36.58 -9.38
C ARG A 335 4.05 -37.62 -8.32
N ALA A 336 5.33 -37.94 -8.23
CA ALA A 336 5.87 -38.84 -7.22
C ALA A 336 6.12 -38.13 -5.90
N PHE A 337 6.68 -36.91 -5.93
CA PHE A 337 6.90 -36.10 -4.73
C PHE A 337 6.37 -34.69 -4.87
N ARG A 338 5.90 -34.15 -3.77
CA ARG A 338 5.31 -32.81 -3.69
C ARG A 338 6.34 -31.77 -3.27
N LYS A 339 6.30 -30.58 -3.88
CA LYS A 339 6.89 -29.36 -3.31
C LYS A 339 6.45 -29.24 -1.84
N GLY A 340 7.40 -29.01 -0.95
CA GLY A 340 7.21 -28.99 0.51
C GLY A 340 7.44 -30.35 1.19
N HIS A 341 7.48 -31.47 0.46
CA HIS A 341 7.73 -32.79 1.05
C HIS A 341 9.10 -32.83 1.74
N VAL A 342 9.10 -33.22 3.01
CA VAL A 342 10.33 -33.41 3.80
C VAL A 342 10.89 -34.79 3.48
N VAL A 343 12.07 -34.81 2.85
CA VAL A 343 12.72 -36.05 2.39
C VAL A 343 12.99 -36.98 3.56
N GLN A 344 12.43 -38.19 3.51
CA GLN A 344 12.65 -39.25 4.49
C GLN A 344 13.82 -40.16 4.05
N PRO A 345 14.46 -40.90 4.98
CA PRO A 345 15.47 -41.89 4.63
C PRO A 345 14.98 -42.92 3.59
N SER A 346 13.69 -43.29 3.65
CA SER A 346 13.04 -44.21 2.71
C SER A 346 12.91 -43.66 1.28
N ASP A 347 12.97 -42.35 1.10
CA ASP A 347 12.72 -41.71 -0.19
C ASP A 347 13.97 -41.70 -1.09
N VAL A 348 15.16 -41.85 -0.50
CA VAL A 348 16.46 -41.71 -1.18
C VAL A 348 16.57 -42.64 -2.37
N ASP A 349 16.22 -43.92 -2.21
CA ASP A 349 16.32 -44.89 -3.30
C ASP A 349 15.29 -44.64 -4.40
N HIS A 350 14.10 -44.14 -4.06
CA HIS A 350 13.09 -43.77 -5.05
C HIS A 350 13.53 -42.53 -5.85
N LEU A 351 14.07 -41.52 -5.16
CA LEU A 351 14.57 -40.30 -5.80
C LEU A 351 15.76 -40.61 -6.72
N ARG A 352 16.68 -41.50 -6.32
CA ARG A 352 17.75 -42.01 -7.20
C ARG A 352 17.21 -42.75 -8.43
N ARG A 353 16.21 -43.63 -8.27
CA ARG A 353 15.54 -44.32 -9.39
C ARG A 353 14.91 -43.34 -10.39
N LEU A 354 14.46 -42.18 -9.93
CA LEU A 354 13.94 -41.09 -10.78
C LEU A 354 15.05 -40.25 -11.44
N GLY A 355 16.32 -40.65 -11.31
CA GLY A 355 17.48 -39.93 -11.85
C GLY A 355 17.82 -38.64 -11.09
N LYS A 356 17.38 -38.52 -9.83
CA LYS A 356 17.65 -37.35 -8.97
C LYS A 356 18.79 -37.64 -8.00
N GLU A 357 20.01 -37.54 -8.51
CA GLU A 357 21.24 -37.59 -7.68
C GLU A 357 21.39 -36.34 -6.81
N ARG A 358 20.77 -35.23 -7.22
CA ARG A 358 20.79 -33.96 -6.50
C ARG A 358 19.39 -33.38 -6.43
N LEU A 359 19.04 -32.84 -5.26
CA LEU A 359 17.74 -32.25 -4.98
C LEU A 359 17.88 -30.78 -4.65
N PHE A 360 16.98 -29.97 -5.20
CA PHE A 360 16.83 -28.58 -4.80
C PHE A 360 15.91 -28.55 -3.57
N VAL A 361 16.50 -28.29 -2.41
CA VAL A 361 15.85 -28.36 -1.10
C VAL A 361 15.93 -27.05 -0.36
N LEU A 362 14.95 -26.81 0.49
CA LEU A 362 14.91 -25.71 1.44
C LEU A 362 15.40 -26.26 2.77
N ALA A 363 16.53 -25.74 3.26
CA ALA A 363 16.95 -25.98 4.63
C ALA A 363 16.01 -25.22 5.55
N ILE A 364 15.23 -25.95 6.35
CA ILE A 364 14.47 -25.39 7.45
C ILE A 364 15.42 -25.37 8.65
N SER A 365 15.77 -24.19 9.13
CA SER A 365 16.58 -24.05 10.35
C SER A 365 15.75 -24.39 11.59
N ASP A 366 16.42 -24.62 12.73
CA ASP A 366 15.72 -24.95 13.99
C ASP A 366 14.77 -23.85 14.48
N ASP A 367 14.93 -22.60 14.02
CA ASP A 367 14.05 -21.47 14.31
C ASP A 367 12.94 -21.28 13.26
N GLU A 368 12.85 -22.15 12.26
CA GLU A 368 11.88 -22.12 11.18
C GLU A 368 10.95 -23.34 11.23
N MET A 369 9.75 -23.23 10.67
CA MET A 369 8.80 -24.34 10.56
C MET A 369 8.12 -24.35 9.20
N HIS A 370 7.70 -25.54 8.76
CA HIS A 370 6.98 -25.71 7.50
C HIS A 370 5.58 -25.07 7.56
N GLU A 371 5.10 -24.53 6.43
CA GLU A 371 3.81 -23.84 6.33
C GLU A 371 2.63 -24.67 6.85
N ASP A 372 2.63 -25.97 6.58
CA ASP A 372 1.54 -26.87 6.99
C ASP A 372 1.52 -27.09 8.52
N GLU A 373 2.70 -27.21 9.15
CA GLU A 373 2.81 -27.29 10.60
C GLU A 373 2.33 -25.99 11.26
N ALA A 374 2.71 -24.85 10.68
CA ALA A 374 2.26 -23.54 11.11
C ALA A 374 0.74 -23.37 10.97
N ALA A 375 0.18 -23.79 9.83
CA ALA A 375 -1.24 -23.71 9.55
C ALA A 375 -2.08 -24.44 10.60
N VAL A 376 -1.66 -25.65 11.00
CA VAL A 376 -2.32 -26.45 12.04
C VAL A 376 -2.29 -25.74 13.39
N LYS A 377 -1.13 -25.23 13.82
CA LYS A 377 -1.00 -24.50 15.10
C LYS A 377 -1.88 -23.26 15.12
N ILE A 378 -1.87 -22.50 14.03
CA ILE A 378 -2.66 -21.29 13.87
C ILE A 378 -4.16 -21.59 13.89
N ALA A 379 -4.61 -22.58 13.12
CA ALA A 379 -6.02 -22.95 13.04
C ALA A 379 -6.58 -23.35 14.41
N ASN A 380 -5.79 -24.12 15.18
CA ASN A 380 -6.15 -24.54 16.53
C ASN A 380 -6.24 -23.36 17.52
N ALA A 381 -5.43 -22.32 17.35
CA ALA A 381 -5.50 -21.13 18.20
C ALA A 381 -6.67 -20.20 17.84
N LEU A 382 -7.01 -20.11 16.56
CA LEU A 382 -8.15 -19.33 16.07
C LEU A 382 -9.50 -19.96 16.45
N LYS A 383 -9.56 -21.29 16.46
CA LYS A 383 -10.74 -22.08 16.81
C LYS A 383 -11.19 -21.80 18.25
N GLY A 384 -12.46 -21.42 18.38
CA GLY A 384 -13.20 -21.37 19.64
C GLY A 384 -14.35 -22.38 19.70
N ALA A 385 -15.30 -22.15 20.61
CA ALA A 385 -16.44 -23.05 20.80
C ALA A 385 -17.32 -23.09 19.53
N GLY A 386 -17.75 -24.29 19.11
CA GLY A 386 -18.60 -24.48 17.92
C GLY A 386 -17.86 -24.40 16.58
N VAL A 387 -16.53 -24.40 16.59
CA VAL A 387 -15.68 -24.42 15.38
C VAL A 387 -14.79 -25.64 15.39
N GLU A 388 -14.57 -26.24 14.23
CA GLU A 388 -13.68 -27.36 13.98
C GLU A 388 -12.75 -27.08 12.80
N VAL A 389 -11.66 -27.84 12.73
CA VAL A 389 -10.64 -27.74 11.67
C VAL A 389 -10.54 -29.11 11.02
N PRO A 390 -11.45 -29.46 10.09
CA PRO A 390 -11.43 -30.77 9.47
C PRO A 390 -10.32 -30.86 8.42
N GLY A 391 -9.65 -32.01 8.38
CA GLY A 391 -8.67 -32.37 7.36
C GLY A 391 -7.24 -31.94 7.67
N GLU A 392 -6.38 -32.19 6.69
CA GLU A 392 -4.95 -31.87 6.74
C GLU A 392 -4.66 -30.57 5.98
N PRO A 393 -3.65 -29.81 6.41
CA PRO A 393 -3.22 -28.59 5.73
C PRO A 393 -2.78 -28.89 4.29
N LYS A 394 -3.12 -27.99 3.37
CA LYS A 394 -2.69 -28.06 1.96
C LYS A 394 -2.19 -26.69 1.53
N GLU A 395 -0.91 -26.60 1.17
CA GLU A 395 -0.25 -25.35 0.76
C GLU A 395 -0.36 -24.25 1.84
N GLY A 396 -0.17 -24.67 3.10
CA GLY A 396 -0.28 -23.80 4.26
C GLY A 396 -1.70 -23.36 4.59
N LYS A 397 -2.74 -23.87 3.91
CA LYS A 397 -4.15 -23.49 4.12
C LYS A 397 -4.94 -24.54 4.92
N LEU A 398 -5.75 -24.07 5.87
CA LEU A 398 -6.77 -24.86 6.58
C LEU A 398 -8.10 -24.12 6.68
N ASN A 399 -9.19 -24.87 6.51
CA ASN A 399 -10.55 -24.34 6.67
C ASN A 399 -11.03 -24.51 8.12
N LEU A 400 -11.79 -23.52 8.58
CA LEU A 400 -12.50 -23.52 9.84
C LEU A 400 -13.98 -23.76 9.53
N VAL A 401 -14.56 -24.78 10.13
CA VAL A 401 -15.90 -25.26 9.85
C VAL A 401 -16.76 -25.18 11.10
N ALA A 402 -18.01 -24.76 10.97
CA ALA A 402 -18.96 -24.77 12.08
C ALA A 402 -19.28 -26.21 12.47
N SER A 403 -19.04 -26.59 13.74
CA SER A 403 -19.39 -27.92 14.24
C SER A 403 -20.84 -28.03 14.72
N ARG A 404 -21.59 -26.93 14.66
CA ARG A 404 -23.02 -26.83 14.94
C ARG A 404 -23.63 -25.64 14.21
N GLY A 405 -24.93 -25.68 13.97
CA GLY A 405 -25.68 -24.49 13.54
C GLY A 405 -25.71 -23.43 14.64
N GLY A 406 -25.59 -22.15 14.28
CA GLY A 406 -25.50 -21.08 15.27
C GLY A 406 -25.23 -19.69 14.72
N LEU A 407 -24.91 -18.77 15.63
CA LEU A 407 -24.45 -17.42 15.30
C LEU A 407 -22.92 -17.37 15.34
N LEU A 408 -22.31 -17.08 14.20
CA LEU A 408 -20.87 -16.84 14.10
C LEU A 408 -20.50 -15.53 14.80
N LYS A 409 -19.61 -15.62 15.77
CA LYS A 409 -18.98 -14.48 16.45
C LYS A 409 -17.49 -14.49 16.13
N VAL A 410 -17.04 -13.37 15.57
CA VAL A 410 -15.62 -13.13 15.28
C VAL A 410 -15.14 -11.96 16.13
N ASN A 411 -14.06 -12.17 16.87
CA ASN A 411 -13.33 -11.09 17.54
C ASN A 411 -12.49 -10.36 16.49
N THR A 412 -13.08 -9.32 15.90
CA THR A 412 -12.48 -8.56 14.81
C THR A 412 -11.16 -7.89 15.20
N GLU A 413 -11.01 -7.46 16.45
CA GLU A 413 -9.79 -6.83 16.93
C GLU A 413 -8.64 -7.85 17.01
N ALA A 414 -8.89 -9.03 17.58
CA ALA A 414 -7.92 -10.12 17.64
C ALA A 414 -7.51 -10.58 16.23
N LEU A 415 -8.49 -10.77 15.34
CA LEU A 415 -8.24 -11.17 13.96
C LEU A 415 -7.46 -10.10 13.18
N HIS A 416 -7.73 -8.82 13.43
CA HIS A 416 -6.99 -7.72 12.82
C HIS A 416 -5.53 -7.68 13.30
N ARG A 417 -5.27 -7.81 14.61
CA ARG A 417 -3.89 -7.92 15.13
C ARG A 417 -3.15 -9.11 14.53
N PHE A 418 -3.83 -10.25 14.42
CA PHE A 418 -3.29 -11.46 13.79
C PHE A 418 -2.89 -11.21 12.32
N ASN A 419 -3.81 -10.65 11.52
CA ASN A 419 -3.57 -10.40 10.09
C ASN A 419 -2.50 -9.32 9.82
N ARG A 420 -2.20 -8.44 10.78
CA ARG A 420 -1.15 -7.42 10.64
C ARG A 420 0.29 -7.97 10.70
N LEU A 421 0.48 -9.23 11.09
CA LEU A 421 1.82 -9.84 11.13
C LEU A 421 2.40 -10.07 9.72
N GLY A 422 1.54 -10.24 8.71
CA GLY A 422 1.90 -10.23 7.29
C GLY A 422 2.43 -11.54 6.70
N GLU A 423 2.86 -12.49 7.53
CA GLU A 423 3.27 -13.85 7.09
C GLU A 423 2.19 -14.92 7.39
N VAL A 424 1.14 -14.53 8.11
CA VAL A 424 -0.04 -15.34 8.40
C VAL A 424 -1.28 -14.54 8.04
N MET A 425 -2.33 -15.23 7.60
CA MET A 425 -3.61 -14.61 7.33
C MET A 425 -4.77 -15.51 7.72
N CYS A 426 -5.88 -14.92 8.14
CA CYS A 426 -7.14 -15.61 8.35
C CYS A 426 -8.29 -14.73 7.85
N ALA A 427 -9.15 -15.33 7.02
CA ALA A 427 -10.35 -14.72 6.50
C ALA A 427 -11.57 -15.46 7.02
N THR A 428 -12.62 -14.73 7.39
CA THR A 428 -13.87 -15.30 7.93
C THR A 428 -15.08 -14.72 7.23
N LEU A 429 -16.23 -15.38 7.37
CA LEU A 429 -17.52 -14.71 7.18
C LEU A 429 -17.65 -13.53 8.17
N HIS A 430 -18.59 -12.63 7.90
CA HIS A 430 -18.84 -11.49 8.79
C HIS A 430 -19.30 -11.98 10.17
N THR A 431 -18.90 -11.25 11.22
CA THR A 431 -19.42 -11.47 12.57
C THR A 431 -20.94 -11.26 12.58
N ASN A 432 -21.66 -11.94 13.48
CA ASN A 432 -23.12 -11.98 13.54
C ASN A 432 -23.82 -12.62 12.32
N THR A 433 -23.13 -13.55 11.65
CA THR A 433 -23.74 -14.33 10.54
C THR A 433 -24.31 -15.63 11.08
N VAL A 434 -25.54 -15.99 10.67
CA VAL A 434 -26.11 -17.32 10.97
C VAL A 434 -25.45 -18.35 10.08
N VAL A 435 -24.98 -19.45 10.66
CA VAL A 435 -24.26 -20.52 9.97
C VAL A 435 -24.86 -21.88 10.29
N LEU A 436 -24.76 -22.80 9.34
CA LEU A 436 -25.21 -24.19 9.50
C LEU A 436 -24.04 -25.09 9.93
N GLU A 437 -24.36 -26.23 10.52
CA GLU A 437 -23.37 -27.28 10.79
C GLU A 437 -22.70 -27.74 9.48
N GLY A 438 -21.38 -27.90 9.51
CA GLY A 438 -20.57 -28.25 8.34
C GLY A 438 -20.23 -27.08 7.42
N GLN A 439 -20.75 -25.87 7.66
CA GLN A 439 -20.43 -24.70 6.84
C GLN A 439 -19.02 -24.17 7.12
N VAL A 440 -18.28 -23.83 6.06
CA VAL A 440 -16.99 -23.14 6.18
C VAL A 440 -17.23 -21.71 6.66
N VAL A 441 -16.72 -21.39 7.85
CA VAL A 441 -16.87 -20.07 8.49
C VAL A 441 -15.63 -19.20 8.35
N GLY A 442 -14.49 -19.81 8.02
CA GLY A 442 -13.26 -19.12 7.72
C GLY A 442 -12.17 -20.03 7.19
N ALA A 443 -11.02 -19.45 6.84
CA ALA A 443 -9.83 -20.18 6.45
C ALA A 443 -8.58 -19.41 6.88
N THR A 444 -7.61 -20.14 7.40
CA THR A 444 -6.28 -19.62 7.74
C THR A 444 -5.25 -20.08 6.75
N ARG A 445 -4.20 -19.28 6.55
CA ARG A 445 -3.06 -19.60 5.71
C ARG A 445 -1.74 -19.09 6.30
N ALA A 446 -0.74 -19.96 6.36
CA ALA A 446 0.67 -19.55 6.40
C ALA A 446 1.11 -19.18 4.97
N ILE A 447 1.57 -17.95 4.77
CA ILE A 447 1.81 -17.38 3.43
C ILE A 447 3.13 -17.89 2.81
N PRO A 448 4.27 -17.87 3.52
CA PRO A 448 5.51 -18.45 3.01
C PRO A 448 5.58 -19.95 3.29
N LEU A 449 6.25 -20.69 2.41
CA LEU A 449 6.48 -22.14 2.53
C LEU A 449 7.22 -22.53 3.82
N VAL A 450 8.08 -21.63 4.30
CA VAL A 450 8.82 -21.77 5.55
C VAL A 450 8.61 -20.47 6.33
N ILE A 451 8.20 -20.58 7.59
CA ILE A 451 7.88 -19.45 8.47
C ILE A 451 8.68 -19.52 9.76
N LYS A 452 9.15 -18.38 10.26
CA LYS A 452 9.87 -18.32 11.53
C LYS A 452 8.95 -18.70 12.69
N LYS A 453 9.42 -19.59 13.58
CA LYS A 453 8.67 -20.04 14.76
C LYS A 453 8.20 -18.87 15.62
N GLN A 454 9.03 -17.84 15.78
CA GLN A 454 8.70 -16.63 16.53
C GLN A 454 7.51 -15.86 15.96
N ILE A 455 7.31 -15.86 14.63
CA ILE A 455 6.16 -15.19 14.00
C ILE A 455 4.88 -15.98 14.30
N VAL A 456 4.94 -17.31 14.22
CA VAL A 456 3.83 -18.18 14.60
C VAL A 456 3.48 -17.98 16.07
N GLU A 457 4.45 -17.95 16.97
CA GLU A 457 4.22 -17.67 18.39
C GLU A 457 3.52 -16.32 18.64
N LYS A 458 3.98 -15.24 17.98
CA LYS A 458 3.31 -13.93 18.02
C LYS A 458 1.88 -14.00 17.50
N ALA A 459 1.65 -14.80 16.45
CA ALA A 459 0.32 -14.99 15.89
C ALA A 459 -0.61 -15.71 16.88
N LEU A 460 -0.12 -16.75 17.56
CA LEU A 460 -0.86 -17.46 18.60
C LEU A 460 -1.20 -16.52 19.77
N GLN A 461 -0.26 -15.66 20.17
CA GLN A 461 -0.47 -14.66 21.22
C GLN A 461 -1.50 -13.60 20.84
N ALA A 462 -1.51 -13.14 19.58
CA ALA A 462 -2.43 -12.10 19.11
C ALA A 462 -3.91 -12.50 19.23
N VAL A 463 -4.19 -13.79 19.13
CA VAL A 463 -5.53 -14.41 19.22
C VAL A 463 -5.78 -15.08 20.57
N HIS A 464 -4.81 -14.99 21.49
CA HIS A 464 -4.94 -15.52 22.83
C HIS A 464 -5.84 -14.62 23.68
N GLY A 465 -6.87 -15.20 24.29
CA GLY A 465 -7.82 -14.46 25.14
C GLY A 465 -9.24 -15.03 25.10
N ARG A 466 -10.12 -14.44 25.91
CA ARG A 466 -11.57 -14.66 25.86
C ARG A 466 -12.27 -13.33 25.53
N PRO A 467 -13.26 -13.30 24.61
CA PRO A 467 -13.72 -14.42 23.77
C PRO A 467 -12.65 -14.86 22.75
N ARG A 468 -12.73 -16.12 22.29
CA ARG A 468 -11.80 -16.64 21.26
C ARG A 468 -11.98 -15.88 19.95
N ALA A 469 -11.02 -16.05 19.04
CA ALA A 469 -11.04 -15.33 17.76
C ALA A 469 -12.28 -15.65 16.92
N ILE A 470 -12.68 -16.92 16.86
CA ILE A 470 -13.81 -17.38 16.04
C ILE A 470 -14.62 -18.41 16.83
N GLU A 471 -15.89 -18.12 17.07
CA GLU A 471 -16.82 -18.96 17.83
C GLU A 471 -18.15 -19.06 17.09
N VAL A 472 -18.82 -20.20 17.21
CA VAL A 472 -20.22 -20.35 16.80
C VAL A 472 -21.04 -20.57 18.06
N LEU A 473 -21.78 -19.52 18.43
CA LEU A 473 -22.69 -19.58 19.57
C LEU A 473 -23.97 -20.34 19.17
N PRO A 474 -24.50 -21.20 20.05
CA PRO A 474 -25.75 -21.87 19.76
C PRO A 474 -26.86 -20.83 19.61
N MET A 475 -27.75 -21.01 18.64
CA MET A 475 -28.96 -20.20 18.55
C MET A 475 -29.91 -20.61 19.67
N ARG A 476 -30.50 -19.62 20.36
CA ARG A 476 -31.61 -19.88 21.28
C ARG A 476 -32.78 -20.44 20.46
N GLN A 477 -33.53 -21.37 21.03
CA GLN A 477 -34.81 -21.82 20.49
C GLN A 477 -35.93 -21.03 21.18
N PRO A 478 -36.32 -19.84 20.67
CA PRO A 478 -37.27 -18.99 21.36
C PRO A 478 -38.67 -19.59 21.30
N LYS A 479 -39.43 -19.36 22.37
CA LYS A 479 -40.88 -19.48 22.41
C LYS A 479 -41.45 -18.10 22.14
N ALA A 480 -41.76 -17.81 20.88
CA ALA A 480 -42.22 -16.50 20.45
C ALA A 480 -43.73 -16.33 20.65
N GLY A 481 -44.15 -15.27 21.32
CA GLY A 481 -45.49 -14.71 21.19
C GLY A 481 -45.49 -13.70 20.04
N ILE A 482 -46.59 -13.58 19.30
CA ILE A 482 -46.72 -12.59 18.23
C ILE A 482 -47.97 -11.77 18.51
N VAL A 483 -47.83 -10.45 18.58
CA VAL A 483 -48.96 -9.52 18.61
C VAL A 483 -48.99 -8.75 17.30
N ILE A 484 -50.10 -8.87 16.58
CA ILE A 484 -50.34 -8.10 15.35
C ILE A 484 -51.21 -6.91 15.72
N THR A 485 -50.64 -5.72 15.58
CA THR A 485 -51.30 -4.44 15.87
C THR A 485 -51.88 -3.84 14.60
N GLY A 486 -53.05 -3.21 14.72
CA GLY A 486 -53.68 -2.45 13.65
C GLY A 486 -55.19 -2.60 13.68
N ASN A 487 -55.91 -1.48 13.71
CA ASN A 487 -57.37 -1.45 13.80
C ASN A 487 -58.03 -2.20 12.63
N GLU A 488 -57.45 -2.08 11.44
CA GLU A 488 -57.90 -2.72 10.21
C GLU A 488 -57.76 -4.24 10.23
N VAL A 489 -56.70 -4.78 10.83
CA VAL A 489 -56.52 -6.23 10.99
C VAL A 489 -57.40 -6.75 12.12
N PHE A 490 -57.45 -6.03 13.25
CA PHE A 490 -58.26 -6.39 14.41
C PHE A 490 -59.76 -6.48 14.09
N HIS A 491 -60.28 -5.54 13.29
CA HIS A 491 -61.68 -5.54 12.85
C HIS A 491 -61.94 -6.41 11.60
N GLY A 492 -60.93 -7.15 11.11
CA GLY A 492 -61.08 -8.03 9.94
C GLY A 492 -61.30 -7.31 8.61
N ARG A 493 -60.93 -6.02 8.52
CA ARG A 493 -61.00 -5.25 7.27
C ARG A 493 -59.91 -5.68 6.28
N ILE A 494 -58.80 -6.19 6.80
CA ILE A 494 -57.72 -6.83 6.02
C ILE A 494 -57.30 -8.13 6.69
N ALA A 495 -56.87 -9.10 5.87
CA ALA A 495 -56.32 -10.35 6.36
C ALA A 495 -54.87 -10.19 6.83
N ASP A 496 -54.49 -10.93 7.86
CA ASP A 496 -53.11 -10.98 8.34
C ASP A 496 -52.17 -11.65 7.32
N ALA A 497 -51.08 -10.96 6.99
CA ALA A 497 -49.97 -11.50 6.22
C ALA A 497 -48.70 -11.70 7.04
N PHE A 498 -48.59 -11.07 8.22
CA PHE A 498 -47.39 -11.06 9.06
C PHE A 498 -47.27 -12.30 9.93
N GLY A 499 -48.37 -12.79 10.52
CA GLY A 499 -48.37 -13.98 11.37
C GLY A 499 -47.70 -15.18 10.68
N PRO A 500 -48.16 -15.62 9.49
CA PRO A 500 -47.55 -16.74 8.77
C PRO A 500 -46.06 -16.54 8.43
N ILE A 501 -45.64 -15.30 8.14
CA ILE A 501 -44.24 -14.97 7.83
C ILE A 501 -43.38 -15.09 9.09
N MET A 502 -43.84 -14.52 10.20
CA MET A 502 -43.12 -14.54 11.47
C MET A 502 -43.03 -15.96 12.04
N THR A 503 -44.12 -16.74 11.97
CA THR A 503 -44.12 -18.15 12.37
C THR A 503 -43.07 -18.95 11.58
N ARG A 504 -42.99 -18.74 10.26
CA ARG A 504 -41.99 -19.41 9.42
C ARG A 504 -40.56 -19.04 9.82
N LYS A 505 -40.27 -17.76 10.01
CA LYS A 505 -38.93 -17.29 10.41
C LYS A 505 -38.51 -17.83 11.78
N VAL A 506 -39.43 -17.87 12.75
CA VAL A 506 -39.18 -18.45 14.08
C VAL A 506 -38.86 -19.94 13.95
N ALA A 507 -39.62 -20.67 13.14
CA ALA A 507 -39.38 -22.09 12.89
C ALA A 507 -38.04 -22.37 12.16
N GLU A 508 -37.66 -21.54 11.19
CA GLU A 508 -36.37 -21.63 10.48
C GLU A 508 -35.17 -21.48 11.43
N LEU A 509 -35.32 -20.75 12.53
CA LEU A 509 -34.31 -20.59 13.57
C LEU A 509 -34.44 -21.63 14.71
N GLY A 510 -35.32 -22.62 14.56
CA GLY A 510 -35.54 -23.69 15.53
C GLY A 510 -36.40 -23.30 16.75
N GLY A 511 -37.08 -22.16 16.71
CA GLY A 511 -38.04 -21.73 17.73
C GLY A 511 -39.46 -22.24 17.49
N SER A 512 -40.36 -21.93 18.42
CA SER A 512 -41.80 -22.21 18.30
C SER A 512 -42.63 -20.96 18.59
N VAL A 513 -43.81 -20.88 17.99
CA VAL A 513 -44.77 -19.80 18.29
C VAL A 513 -45.78 -20.30 19.32
N VAL A 514 -45.85 -19.62 20.46
CA VAL A 514 -46.75 -19.94 21.58
C VAL A 514 -48.19 -19.51 21.27
N GLY A 515 -48.34 -18.39 20.57
CA GLY A 515 -49.64 -17.87 20.18
C GLY A 515 -49.51 -16.61 19.34
N ILE A 516 -50.56 -16.34 18.56
CA ILE A 516 -50.73 -15.11 17.80
C ILE A 516 -51.97 -14.42 18.35
N GLU A 517 -51.82 -13.19 18.82
CA GLU A 517 -52.90 -12.35 19.30
C GLU A 517 -53.04 -11.11 18.41
N TYR A 518 -54.26 -10.58 18.31
CA TYR A 518 -54.56 -9.37 17.55
C TYR A 518 -54.95 -8.26 18.52
N ALA A 519 -54.44 -7.06 18.29
CA ALA A 519 -54.75 -5.88 19.10
C ALA A 519 -55.05 -4.65 18.21
N PRO A 520 -56.04 -3.81 18.58
CA PRO A 520 -56.19 -2.48 17.99
C PRO A 520 -55.02 -1.58 18.40
N ASP A 521 -54.96 -0.37 17.86
CA ASP A 521 -53.94 0.63 18.25
C ASP A 521 -54.28 1.28 19.60
N ASP A 522 -54.47 0.45 20.62
CA ASP A 522 -54.73 0.83 22.01
C ASP A 522 -53.67 0.21 22.92
N GLU A 523 -52.97 1.07 23.68
CA GLU A 523 -51.85 0.67 24.53
C GLU A 523 -52.22 -0.36 25.59
N ASN A 524 -53.40 -0.21 26.23
CA ASN A 524 -53.84 -1.11 27.29
C ASN A 524 -54.17 -2.50 26.72
N VAL A 525 -54.82 -2.54 25.55
CA VAL A 525 -55.13 -3.81 24.89
C VAL A 525 -53.85 -4.50 24.42
N ILE A 526 -52.89 -3.77 23.84
CA ILE A 526 -51.60 -4.34 23.45
C ILE A 526 -50.87 -4.90 24.67
N GLU A 527 -50.81 -4.18 25.79
CA GLU A 527 -50.20 -4.64 27.03
C GLU A 527 -50.86 -5.92 27.55
N GLU A 528 -52.20 -5.98 27.56
CA GLU A 528 -52.95 -7.16 27.97
C GLU A 528 -52.60 -8.39 27.12
N LYS A 529 -52.55 -8.22 25.79
CA LYS A 529 -52.18 -9.30 24.86
C LYS A 529 -50.75 -9.78 25.05
N LEU A 530 -49.80 -8.86 25.25
CA LEU A 530 -48.40 -9.19 25.54
C LEU A 530 -48.27 -9.97 26.86
N ARG A 531 -48.95 -9.52 27.93
CA ARG A 531 -48.99 -10.22 29.23
C ARG A 531 -49.59 -11.62 29.12
N ASN A 532 -50.63 -11.79 28.31
CA ASN A 532 -51.22 -13.11 28.06
C ASN A 532 -50.22 -14.06 27.39
N LEU A 533 -49.51 -13.60 26.35
CA LEU A 533 -48.48 -14.40 25.66
C LEU A 533 -47.31 -14.77 26.59
N LEU A 534 -46.87 -13.84 27.45
CA LEU A 534 -45.90 -14.15 28.51
C LEU A 534 -46.44 -15.21 29.47
N GLY A 535 -47.70 -15.10 29.89
CA GLY A 535 -48.37 -16.09 30.75
C GLY A 535 -48.48 -17.49 30.11
N LYS A 536 -48.60 -17.55 28.78
CA LYS A 536 -48.55 -18.80 27.99
C LYS A 536 -47.13 -19.36 27.83
N GLY A 537 -46.10 -18.69 28.36
CA GLY A 537 -44.72 -19.14 28.37
C GLY A 537 -43.87 -18.65 27.19
N ALA A 538 -44.25 -17.54 26.56
CA ALA A 538 -43.40 -16.85 25.60
C ALA A 538 -42.16 -16.26 26.29
N ASP A 539 -40.99 -16.42 25.67
CA ASP A 539 -39.72 -15.85 26.13
C ASP A 539 -39.15 -14.81 25.15
N LEU A 540 -39.89 -14.55 24.07
CA LEU A 540 -39.70 -13.53 23.04
C LEU A 540 -41.09 -13.04 22.62
N LEU A 541 -41.30 -11.73 22.48
CA LEU A 541 -42.57 -11.13 22.06
C LEU A 541 -42.37 -10.26 20.80
#